data_AF-A0A379AD57-F1
#
_entry.id   AF-A0A379AD57-F1
#
_cell.length_a   1.000
_cell.length_b   1.000
_cell.length_c   1.000
_cell.angle_alpha   90.00
_cell.angle_beta   90.00
_cell.angle_gamma   90.00
#
_symmetry.space_group_name_H-M   'P 1'
#
loop_
_entity.id
_entity.type
_entity.pdbx_description
1 polymer ?
#
loop_
_entity_poly.entity_id
_entity_poly.type
_entity_poly.pdbx_seq_one_letter_code
_entity_poly.pdbx_strand_id
1 'polypeptide(L)'
;MAELTQGRVDIISRENGTLISQSVSGSSQSINLTEPSVVRISGTRDMVTQYERQGNDLVLHMRDGKTVRYQKFFLDDADGQHSELVFDDGVNPPEHALFPQTAEGAELASTSVTPTYESLDSVEPLLLADNANTSMGVITAGGLGVLGLAGLAVGVGGGGGGGGGGNGGGNDGGTDPGTPVTPGTPAITLNAFAGDDVLDNAEKSSDQVLSGTTSNVEAGQIVTVHAGRPDLQRHRRC
;
A
#
# COMPACT_ATOMS: atom_id res chain seq x y z
N MET A 1 -2.82 -21.72 14.86
CA MET A 1 -3.52 -21.74 13.56
C MET A 1 -3.55 -20.29 13.11
N ALA A 2 -2.76 -19.92 12.10
CA ALA A 2 -2.77 -18.55 11.58
C ALA A 2 -4.07 -18.38 10.79
N GLU A 3 -4.95 -17.46 11.22
CA GLU A 3 -6.01 -16.98 10.34
C GLU A 3 -5.31 -16.24 9.20
N LEU A 4 -5.29 -16.86 8.02
CA LEU A 4 -4.89 -16.19 6.80
C LEU A 4 -5.91 -15.07 6.61
N THR A 5 -5.47 -13.82 6.78
CA THR A 5 -6.22 -12.59 6.44
C THR A 5 -6.44 -12.46 4.93
N GLN A 6 -6.60 -13.58 4.22
CA GLN A 6 -6.82 -13.66 2.80
C GLN A 6 -8.14 -12.98 2.44
N GLY A 7 -8.06 -12.05 1.50
CA GLY A 7 -9.19 -11.22 1.12
C GLY A 7 -9.47 -10.12 2.12
N ARG A 8 -8.48 -9.56 2.81
CA ARG A 8 -8.56 -8.19 3.30
C ARG A 8 -8.15 -7.24 2.17
N VAL A 9 -8.77 -6.07 2.10
CA VAL A 9 -8.40 -5.02 1.15
C VAL A 9 -8.13 -3.75 1.94
N ASP A 10 -6.95 -3.19 1.75
CA ASP A 10 -6.56 -1.89 2.28
C ASP A 10 -6.55 -0.89 1.13
N ILE A 11 -7.18 0.27 1.35
CA ILE A 11 -7.14 1.41 0.44
C ILE A 11 -6.21 2.43 1.06
N ILE A 12 -5.04 2.60 0.45
CA ILE A 12 -3.97 3.45 0.96
C ILE A 12 -3.88 4.68 0.06
N SER A 13 -3.94 5.87 0.63
CA SER A 13 -3.73 7.11 -0.13
C SER A 13 -2.35 7.10 -0.75
N ARG A 14 -2.25 7.34 -2.06
CA ARG A 14 -0.93 7.49 -2.67
C ARG A 14 -0.27 8.77 -2.18
N GLU A 15 -1.02 9.85 -1.96
CA GLU A 15 -0.44 11.15 -1.59
C GLU A 15 0.35 11.12 -0.28
N ASN A 16 -0.08 10.36 0.72
CA ASN A 16 0.48 10.43 2.06
C ASN A 16 0.67 9.06 2.74
N GLY A 17 0.35 7.95 2.05
CA GLY A 17 0.49 6.60 2.59
C GLY A 17 -0.51 6.24 3.70
N THR A 18 -1.51 7.10 3.98
CA THR A 18 -2.50 6.83 5.03
C THR A 18 -3.53 5.80 4.57
N LEU A 19 -3.97 4.94 5.50
CA LEU A 19 -5.06 4.01 5.25
C LEU A 19 -6.40 4.77 5.23
N ILE A 20 -7.01 4.89 4.06
CA ILE A 20 -8.30 5.55 3.84
C ILE A 20 -9.44 4.62 4.24
N SER A 21 -9.33 3.35 3.86
CA SER A 21 -10.38 2.37 4.11
C SER A 21 -9.82 0.97 4.20
N GLN A 22 -10.48 0.13 4.98
CA GLN A 22 -10.16 -1.28 5.10
C GLN A 22 -11.45 -2.08 4.98
N SER A 23 -11.50 -2.99 4.02
CA SER A 23 -12.63 -3.88 3.81
C SER A 23 -12.20 -5.34 3.84
N VAL A 24 -13.17 -6.22 4.05
CA VAL A 24 -12.99 -7.65 3.90
C VAL A 24 -13.68 -8.04 2.60
N SER A 25 -13.01 -8.76 1.71
CA SER A 25 -13.49 -9.37 0.45
C SER A 25 -14.60 -10.41 0.67
N GLY A 26 -15.39 -10.30 1.75
CA GLY A 26 -16.47 -11.20 2.14
C GLY A 26 -17.75 -11.09 1.29
N SER A 27 -17.93 -9.98 0.57
CA SER A 27 -19.13 -9.70 -0.24
C SER A 27 -18.79 -8.96 -1.53
N SER A 28 -19.66 -9.05 -2.53
CA SER A 28 -19.61 -8.14 -3.67
C SER A 28 -19.78 -6.70 -3.18
N GLN A 29 -18.87 -5.82 -3.59
CA GLN A 29 -18.76 -4.48 -3.01
C GLN A 29 -18.36 -3.46 -4.06
N SER A 30 -18.89 -2.24 -3.91
CA SER A 30 -18.49 -1.08 -4.69
C SER A 30 -17.76 -0.11 -3.78
N ILE A 31 -16.48 0.12 -4.07
CA ILE A 31 -15.60 1.03 -3.34
C ILE A 31 -15.45 2.28 -4.18
N ASN A 32 -15.67 3.44 -3.58
CA ASN A 32 -15.48 4.72 -4.26
C ASN A 32 -14.12 5.31 -3.89
N LEU A 33 -13.22 5.40 -4.86
CA LEU A 33 -11.91 6.03 -4.67
C LEU A 33 -12.06 7.54 -4.87
N THR A 34 -11.84 8.31 -3.80
CA THR A 34 -11.97 9.77 -3.83
C THR A 34 -10.69 10.47 -4.27
N GLU A 35 -9.57 9.75 -4.25
CA GLU A 35 -8.22 10.22 -4.59
C GLU A 35 -7.39 9.04 -5.14
N PRO A 36 -6.26 9.31 -5.82
CA PRO A 36 -5.33 8.27 -6.24
C PRO A 36 -4.91 7.40 -5.06
N SER A 37 -5.22 6.11 -5.13
CA SER A 37 -5.03 5.17 -4.00
C SER A 37 -4.30 3.91 -4.44
N VAL A 38 -3.48 3.32 -3.57
CA VAL A 38 -3.00 1.95 -3.69
C VAL A 38 -4.06 1.04 -3.08
N VAL A 39 -4.69 0.23 -3.92
CA VAL A 39 -5.54 -0.88 -3.51
C VAL A 39 -4.63 -2.07 -3.21
N ARG A 40 -4.46 -2.40 -1.94
CA ARG A 40 -3.67 -3.57 -1.51
C ARG A 40 -4.60 -4.71 -1.12
N ILE A 41 -4.54 -5.81 -1.84
CA ILE A 41 -5.29 -7.03 -1.53
C ILE A 41 -4.38 -7.98 -0.76
N SER A 42 -4.81 -8.34 0.44
CA SER A 42 -4.14 -9.33 1.29
C SER A 42 -4.31 -10.73 0.68
N GLY A 43 -3.28 -11.22 0.02
CA GLY A 43 -3.25 -12.49 -0.69
C GLY A 43 -2.53 -12.39 -2.04
N THR A 44 -2.60 -13.46 -2.83
CA THR A 44 -1.93 -13.54 -4.12
C THR A 44 -2.88 -13.20 -5.27
N ARG A 45 -2.33 -12.84 -6.44
CA ARG A 45 -3.12 -12.54 -7.65
C ARG A 45 -4.07 -13.67 -8.08
N ASP A 46 -3.75 -14.91 -7.69
CA ASP A 46 -4.58 -16.10 -7.88
C ASP A 46 -6.01 -15.92 -7.33
N MET A 47 -6.20 -15.06 -6.34
CA MET A 47 -7.53 -14.75 -5.80
C MET A 47 -8.45 -14.07 -6.81
N VAL A 48 -7.92 -13.50 -7.90
CA VAL A 48 -8.68 -12.86 -8.97
C VAL A 48 -8.71 -13.79 -10.18
N THR A 49 -9.91 -14.09 -10.67
CA THR A 49 -10.09 -14.91 -11.87
C THR A 49 -10.22 -14.06 -13.13
N GLN A 50 -10.69 -12.82 -13.01
CA GLN A 50 -10.86 -11.92 -14.15
C GLN A 50 -10.83 -10.45 -13.74
N TYR A 51 -10.27 -9.63 -14.63
CA TYR A 51 -10.28 -8.17 -14.52
C TYR A 51 -11.11 -7.58 -15.67
N GLU A 52 -11.96 -6.64 -15.32
CA GLU A 52 -12.79 -5.89 -16.26
C GLU A 52 -12.64 -4.39 -16.01
N ARG A 53 -12.51 -3.62 -17.08
CA ARG A 53 -12.58 -2.17 -17.06
C ARG A 53 -13.98 -1.75 -17.51
N GLN A 54 -14.63 -0.89 -16.74
CA GLN A 54 -15.92 -0.29 -17.09
C GLN A 54 -15.79 1.23 -17.01
N GLY A 55 -15.46 1.88 -18.14
CA GLY A 55 -15.07 3.29 -18.14
C GLY A 55 -13.81 3.52 -17.29
N ASN A 56 -13.93 4.31 -16.22
CA ASN A 56 -12.84 4.54 -15.25
C ASN A 56 -12.85 3.56 -14.06
N ASP A 57 -13.80 2.64 -14.00
CA ASP A 57 -13.90 1.68 -12.90
C ASP A 57 -13.11 0.40 -13.21
N LEU A 58 -12.48 -0.17 -12.19
CA LEU A 58 -11.94 -1.51 -12.22
C LEU A 58 -12.91 -2.47 -11.53
N VAL A 59 -13.23 -3.57 -12.20
CA VAL A 59 -14.07 -4.64 -11.66
C VAL A 59 -13.24 -5.92 -11.60
N LEU A 60 -13.11 -6.47 -10.39
CA LEU A 60 -12.47 -7.74 -10.12
C LEU A 60 -13.52 -8.82 -9.93
N HIS A 61 -13.37 -9.92 -10.66
CA HIS A 61 -14.07 -11.17 -10.35
C HIS A 61 -13.14 -12.06 -9.55
N MET A 62 -13.54 -12.33 -8.32
CA MET A 62 -12.76 -13.11 -7.36
C MET A 62 -13.01 -14.60 -7.56
N ARG A 63 -12.03 -15.44 -7.19
CA ARG A 63 -12.12 -16.91 -7.28
C ARG A 63 -13.25 -17.51 -6.44
N ASP A 64 -13.67 -16.81 -5.39
CA ASP A 64 -14.82 -17.19 -4.57
C ASP A 64 -16.19 -16.82 -5.18
N GLY A 65 -16.19 -16.25 -6.40
CA GLY A 65 -17.39 -15.84 -7.14
C GLY A 65 -17.90 -14.44 -6.80
N LYS A 66 -17.22 -13.70 -5.91
CA LYS A 66 -17.61 -12.31 -5.58
C LYS A 66 -17.06 -11.34 -6.59
N THR A 67 -17.72 -10.19 -6.71
CA THR A 67 -17.29 -9.11 -7.60
C THR A 67 -16.98 -7.85 -6.79
N VAL A 68 -15.78 -7.31 -6.96
CA VAL A 68 -15.36 -6.07 -6.33
C VAL A 68 -15.21 -4.99 -7.39
N ARG A 69 -15.93 -3.88 -7.24
CA ARG A 69 -15.83 -2.70 -8.12
C ARG A 69 -15.08 -1.59 -7.39
N TYR A 70 -13.97 -1.15 -7.96
CA TYR A 70 -13.25 0.05 -7.57
C TYR A 70 -13.63 1.17 -8.54
N GLN A 71 -14.48 2.08 -8.08
CA GLN A 71 -14.92 3.21 -8.89
C GLN A 71 -13.79 4.22 -9.02
N LYS A 72 -13.65 4.81 -10.21
CA LYS A 72 -12.62 5.81 -10.54
C LYS A 72 -11.17 5.29 -10.40
N PHE A 73 -10.97 3.99 -10.47
CA PHE A 73 -9.64 3.38 -10.39
C PHE A 73 -8.70 3.88 -11.48
N PHE A 74 -9.19 4.00 -12.71
CA PHE A 74 -8.47 4.54 -13.87
C PHE A 74 -8.79 6.02 -14.12
N LEU A 75 -9.26 6.76 -13.11
CA LEU A 75 -9.45 8.20 -13.24
C LEU A 75 -8.13 8.88 -12.87
N ASP A 76 -7.52 9.54 -13.84
CA ASP A 76 -6.35 10.37 -13.60
C ASP A 76 -6.77 11.68 -12.89
N ASP A 77 -5.94 12.12 -11.96
CA ASP A 77 -6.04 13.43 -11.32
C ASP A 77 -5.44 14.55 -12.19
N ALA A 78 -5.26 15.74 -11.60
CA ALA A 78 -4.70 16.90 -12.30
C ALA A 78 -3.26 16.67 -12.80
N ASP A 79 -2.52 15.74 -12.18
CA ASP A 79 -1.12 15.41 -12.45
C ASP A 79 -0.98 14.11 -13.26
N GLY A 80 -2.09 13.57 -13.78
CA GLY A 80 -2.09 12.33 -14.56
C GLY A 80 -1.92 11.06 -13.72
N GLN A 81 -2.19 11.13 -12.41
CA GLN A 81 -2.03 10.01 -11.48
C GLN A 81 -3.37 9.33 -11.23
N HIS A 82 -3.39 8.00 -11.27
CA HIS A 82 -4.56 7.17 -10.99
C HIS A 82 -4.30 6.19 -9.84
N SER A 83 -5.24 5.29 -9.59
CA SER A 83 -5.11 4.30 -8.52
C SER A 83 -4.36 3.05 -8.98
N GLU A 84 -3.63 2.42 -8.07
CA GLU A 84 -2.78 1.26 -8.32
C GLU A 84 -3.33 0.02 -7.61
N LEU A 85 -3.04 -1.18 -8.10
CA LEU A 85 -3.47 -2.44 -7.48
C LEU A 85 -2.27 -3.32 -7.15
N VAL A 86 -2.17 -3.76 -5.89
CA VAL A 86 -1.12 -4.63 -5.41
C VAL A 86 -1.69 -5.85 -4.70
N PHE A 87 -1.04 -7.00 -4.89
CA PHE A 87 -1.27 -8.23 -4.14
C PHE A 87 -0.14 -8.42 -3.15
N ASP A 88 -0.47 -8.54 -1.87
CA ASP A 88 0.50 -8.69 -0.79
C ASP A 88 -0.03 -9.76 0.17
N ASP A 89 0.58 -10.93 0.21
CA ASP A 89 0.18 -11.99 1.12
C ASP A 89 0.93 -11.94 2.48
N GLY A 90 1.80 -10.94 2.67
CA GLY A 90 2.66 -10.78 3.84
C GLY A 90 3.78 -11.80 3.95
N VAL A 91 3.98 -12.64 2.93
CA VAL A 91 4.98 -13.72 2.89
C VAL A 91 5.93 -13.55 1.72
N ASN A 92 5.37 -13.27 0.54
CA ASN A 92 6.09 -13.02 -0.70
C ASN A 92 6.20 -11.50 -0.96
N PRO A 93 7.17 -11.08 -1.79
CA PRO A 93 7.25 -9.69 -2.23
C PRO A 93 5.91 -9.26 -2.87
N PRO A 94 5.41 -8.05 -2.58
CA PRO A 94 4.17 -7.57 -3.16
C PRO A 94 4.20 -7.58 -4.70
N GLU A 95 3.10 -7.97 -5.35
CA GLU A 95 2.97 -7.96 -6.81
C GLU A 95 2.09 -6.79 -7.27
N HIS A 96 2.62 -5.88 -8.08
CA HIS A 96 1.90 -4.78 -8.70
C HIS A 96 1.24 -5.23 -10.01
N ALA A 97 -0.06 -5.00 -10.13
CA ALA A 97 -0.82 -5.25 -11.35
C ALA A 97 -0.84 -4.01 -12.26
N LEU A 98 -0.11 -4.08 -13.36
CA LEU A 98 0.02 -3.05 -14.38
C LEU A 98 -1.03 -3.26 -15.47
N PHE A 99 -2.01 -2.37 -15.54
CA PHE A 99 -3.08 -2.45 -16.53
C PHE A 99 -2.69 -1.73 -17.84
N PRO A 100 -3.05 -2.28 -19.01
CA PRO A 100 -2.83 -1.60 -20.28
C PRO A 100 -3.65 -0.30 -20.34
N GLN A 101 -2.97 0.82 -20.53
CA GLN A 101 -3.62 2.10 -20.77
C GLN A 101 -4.40 2.03 -22.08
N THR A 102 -5.72 2.06 -21.97
CA THR A 102 -6.62 2.11 -23.13
C THR A 102 -6.97 3.57 -23.37
N ALA A 103 -6.82 4.02 -24.62
CA ALA A 103 -7.09 5.41 -25.03
C ALA A 103 -8.41 5.90 -24.44
N GLU A 104 -8.38 7.12 -23.88
CA GLU A 104 -9.55 7.82 -23.34
C GLU A 104 -10.73 7.75 -24.33
N GLY A 105 -11.91 7.39 -23.81
CA GLY A 105 -13.14 7.38 -24.60
C GLY A 105 -13.78 6.01 -24.86
N ALA A 106 -13.34 4.92 -24.19
CA ALA A 106 -14.13 3.69 -24.15
C ALA A 106 -15.37 3.88 -23.27
N GLU A 107 -16.39 4.51 -23.85
CA GLU A 107 -17.70 4.81 -23.26
C GLU A 107 -18.35 3.53 -22.69
N LEU A 108 -18.51 3.47 -21.36
CA LEU A 108 -19.43 2.61 -20.59
C LEU A 108 -19.41 1.07 -20.87
N ALA A 109 -18.57 0.59 -21.78
CA ALA A 109 -18.50 -0.80 -22.19
C ALA A 109 -17.60 -1.59 -21.24
N SER A 110 -18.12 -2.72 -20.75
CA SER A 110 -17.33 -3.65 -19.95
C SER A 110 -16.34 -4.37 -20.85
N THR A 111 -15.05 -4.08 -20.66
CA THR A 111 -13.96 -4.65 -21.44
C THR A 111 -13.09 -5.48 -20.53
N SER A 112 -12.84 -6.74 -20.88
CA SER A 112 -11.89 -7.55 -20.11
C SER A 112 -10.48 -7.01 -20.35
N VAL A 113 -9.77 -6.75 -19.26
CA VAL A 113 -8.38 -6.27 -19.28
C VAL A 113 -7.48 -7.35 -18.70
N THR A 114 -6.26 -7.46 -19.21
CA THR A 114 -5.26 -8.40 -18.67
C THR A 114 -4.08 -7.58 -18.17
N PRO A 115 -3.85 -7.52 -16.85
CA PRO A 115 -2.68 -6.84 -16.32
C PRO A 115 -1.41 -7.66 -16.54
N THR A 116 -0.27 -6.98 -16.64
CA THR A 116 1.05 -7.56 -16.39
C THR A 116 1.41 -7.40 -14.91
N TYR A 117 2.32 -8.22 -14.40
CA TYR A 117 2.68 -8.18 -12.99
C TYR A 117 4.16 -7.93 -12.80
N GLU A 118 4.48 -7.07 -11.84
CA GLU A 118 5.84 -6.75 -11.42
C GLU A 118 5.96 -6.99 -9.91
N SER A 119 7.07 -7.61 -9.49
CA SER A 119 7.35 -7.79 -8.06
C SER A 119 8.00 -6.53 -7.52
N LEU A 120 7.52 -6.07 -6.36
CA LEU A 120 8.02 -4.92 -5.63
C LEU A 120 8.71 -5.38 -4.34
N ASP A 121 9.67 -4.60 -3.86
CA ASP A 121 10.24 -4.77 -2.52
C ASP A 121 9.29 -4.26 -1.43
N SER A 122 8.48 -3.25 -1.73
CA SER A 122 7.51 -2.59 -0.85
C SER A 122 6.45 -1.85 -1.69
N VAL A 123 5.33 -1.45 -1.08
CA VAL A 123 4.30 -0.61 -1.73
C VAL A 123 4.63 0.88 -1.72
N GLU A 124 5.67 1.28 -0.99
CA GLU A 124 6.13 2.67 -0.88
C GLU A 124 6.48 3.34 -2.22
N PRO A 125 7.10 2.67 -3.22
CA PRO A 125 7.37 3.27 -4.54
C PRO A 125 6.11 3.70 -5.29
N LEU A 126 4.95 3.19 -4.89
CA LEU A 126 3.66 3.56 -5.50
C LEU A 126 3.02 4.77 -4.82
N LEU A 127 3.55 5.23 -3.69
CA LEU A 127 3.12 6.45 -3.03
C LEU A 127 3.70 7.68 -3.75
N LEU A 128 2.93 8.77 -3.76
CA LEU A 128 3.23 10.04 -4.41
C LEU A 128 4.13 10.96 -3.56
N ALA A 129 4.34 10.68 -2.27
CA ALA A 129 5.17 11.51 -1.40
C ALA A 129 6.69 11.23 -1.56
N ASP A 130 7.42 12.33 -1.85
CA ASP A 130 8.89 12.50 -1.91
C ASP A 130 9.68 11.89 -3.10
N ASN A 131 9.26 12.16 -4.34
CA ASN A 131 10.14 12.08 -5.52
C ASN A 131 11.14 13.26 -5.63
N ALA A 132 11.63 13.78 -4.50
CA ALA A 132 12.61 14.88 -4.48
C ALA A 132 14.07 14.43 -4.75
N ASN A 133 14.36 13.12 -4.86
CA ASN A 133 15.71 12.65 -5.16
C ASN A 133 15.81 11.24 -5.76
N THR A 134 15.39 11.06 -7.01
CA THR A 134 15.88 9.96 -7.86
C THR A 134 16.51 10.53 -9.14
N SER A 135 17.66 11.17 -8.95
CA SER A 135 18.66 11.33 -10.01
C SER A 135 19.18 9.94 -10.45
N MET A 136 18.37 9.16 -11.15
CA MET A 136 18.76 8.05 -12.03
C MET A 136 17.49 7.47 -12.69
N GLY A 137 17.16 7.93 -13.89
CA GLY A 137 16.34 7.18 -14.85
C GLY A 137 14.82 7.23 -14.64
N VAL A 138 14.16 8.05 -15.47
CA VAL A 138 12.75 7.95 -15.91
C VAL A 138 12.00 6.69 -15.43
N ILE A 139 11.10 6.86 -14.46
CA ILE A 139 9.82 6.15 -14.42
C ILE A 139 8.77 7.22 -14.10
N THR A 140 8.30 7.92 -15.13
CA THR A 140 7.02 8.61 -15.01
C THR A 140 5.94 7.53 -14.94
N ALA A 141 5.36 7.34 -13.76
CA ALA A 141 4.05 6.73 -13.63
C ALA A 141 3.07 7.64 -14.40
N GLY A 142 2.80 7.25 -15.64
CA GLY A 142 2.47 8.15 -16.73
C GLY A 142 3.47 7.96 -17.86
N GLY A 143 3.34 6.87 -18.61
CA GLY A 143 3.98 6.74 -19.91
C GLY A 143 3.41 7.80 -20.86
N LEU A 144 3.85 9.05 -20.74
CA LEU A 144 3.62 10.06 -21.76
C LEU A 144 4.59 9.79 -22.90
N GLY A 145 4.10 9.09 -23.92
CA GLY A 145 4.66 9.21 -25.24
C GLY A 145 4.62 10.68 -25.67
N VAL A 146 5.79 11.31 -25.79
CA VAL A 146 5.96 12.48 -26.64
C VAL A 146 6.51 12.03 -27.99
N LEU A 147 5.57 11.91 -28.93
CA LEU A 147 5.63 12.41 -30.29
C LEU A 147 6.92 12.15 -31.09
N GLY A 148 6.78 11.34 -32.15
CA GLY A 148 7.70 11.37 -33.26
C GLY A 148 7.81 12.78 -33.83
N LEU A 149 9.01 13.34 -33.85
CA LEU A 149 9.39 14.44 -34.71
C LEU A 149 10.66 14.05 -35.47
N ALA A 150 10.47 13.91 -36.78
CA ALA A 150 11.57 13.92 -37.72
C ALA A 150 12.32 15.26 -37.60
N GLY A 151 13.64 15.17 -37.38
CA GLY A 151 14.60 16.17 -37.81
C GLY A 151 14.78 17.42 -36.93
N LEU A 152 16.03 17.88 -36.95
CA LEU A 152 16.58 19.18 -36.52
C LEU A 152 17.27 19.21 -35.15
N ALA A 153 18.60 19.13 -35.25
CA ALA A 153 19.63 19.36 -34.24
C ALA A 153 19.70 20.82 -33.77
N VAL A 154 20.24 21.07 -32.57
CA VAL A 154 21.26 22.10 -32.28
C VAL A 154 22.03 21.70 -31.01
N GLY A 155 23.37 21.66 -31.08
CA GLY A 155 24.26 21.43 -29.95
C GLY A 155 24.82 22.71 -29.31
N VAL A 156 25.56 22.53 -28.22
CA VAL A 156 26.62 23.36 -27.60
C VAL A 156 26.92 22.60 -26.29
N GLY A 157 28.12 22.12 -25.95
CA GLY A 157 29.48 22.59 -26.21
C GLY A 157 30.08 23.06 -24.87
N GLY A 158 31.05 22.32 -24.31
CA GLY A 158 32.03 22.92 -23.37
C GLY A 158 32.41 22.16 -22.09
N GLY A 159 33.68 21.69 -22.05
CA GLY A 159 34.56 21.59 -20.86
C GLY A 159 34.39 20.36 -19.96
N GLY A 160 35.40 19.61 -19.51
CA GLY A 160 36.86 19.75 -19.54
C GLY A 160 37.49 19.55 -18.15
N GLY A 161 38.39 18.57 -17.98
CA GLY A 161 39.34 18.38 -16.85
C GLY A 161 38.82 17.48 -15.71
N GLY A 162 39.45 16.37 -15.29
CA GLY A 162 40.86 16.10 -14.92
C GLY A 162 40.91 15.95 -13.39
N GLY A 163 41.58 15.03 -12.69
CA GLY A 163 42.54 13.96 -12.93
C GLY A 163 43.19 13.61 -11.56
N GLY A 164 43.72 12.38 -11.40
CA GLY A 164 44.60 11.95 -10.29
C GLY A 164 43.88 11.21 -9.15
N GLY A 165 44.26 10.02 -8.67
CA GLY A 165 45.48 9.22 -8.79
C GLY A 165 46.13 9.03 -7.41
N GLY A 166 46.24 7.78 -6.92
CA GLY A 166 47.29 7.39 -5.97
C GLY A 166 46.89 6.71 -4.63
N ASN A 167 46.81 5.37 -4.68
CA ASN A 167 47.44 4.35 -3.83
C ASN A 167 47.43 4.43 -2.28
N GLY A 168 46.97 3.33 -1.66
CA GLY A 168 47.89 2.41 -0.95
C GLY A 168 47.71 2.20 0.56
N GLY A 169 47.36 0.95 0.93
CA GLY A 169 47.60 0.30 2.24
C GLY A 169 46.48 0.52 3.26
N GLY A 170 45.79 -0.47 3.83
CA GLY A 170 46.09 -1.89 4.05
C GLY A 170 46.32 -2.13 5.55
N ASN A 171 45.29 -2.56 6.28
CA ASN A 171 45.36 -3.54 7.38
C ASN A 171 43.95 -3.88 7.96
N ASP A 172 43.51 -5.10 7.65
CA ASP A 172 43.00 -6.15 8.54
C ASP A 172 42.48 -5.79 9.95
N GLY A 173 41.22 -6.13 10.23
CA GLY A 173 40.69 -6.11 11.59
C GLY A 173 39.25 -6.61 11.72
N GLY A 174 39.03 -7.93 11.52
CA GLY A 174 37.95 -8.68 12.19
C GLY A 174 36.51 -8.41 11.72
N THR A 175 36.00 -9.23 10.81
CA THR A 175 34.57 -9.52 10.71
C THR A 175 34.16 -10.32 11.95
N ASP A 176 33.77 -9.62 13.01
CA ASP A 176 32.93 -10.21 14.04
C ASP A 176 31.49 -10.26 13.47
N PRO A 177 30.90 -11.44 13.22
CA PRO A 177 29.49 -11.52 12.85
C PRO A 177 28.72 -10.94 14.03
N GLY A 178 28.18 -9.72 13.83
CA GLY A 178 27.44 -8.99 14.84
C GLY A 178 26.51 -9.94 15.58
N THR A 179 26.66 -9.96 16.91
CA THR A 179 25.75 -10.65 17.83
C THR A 179 24.32 -10.43 17.33
N PRO A 180 23.52 -11.48 17.11
CA PRO A 180 22.14 -11.29 16.71
C PRO A 180 21.47 -10.44 17.79
N VAL A 181 21.13 -9.20 17.46
CA VAL A 181 20.24 -8.39 18.29
C VAL A 181 18.93 -9.15 18.29
N THR A 182 18.71 -9.93 19.33
CA THR A 182 17.44 -10.61 19.51
C THR A 182 16.42 -9.51 19.74
N PRO A 183 15.42 -9.32 18.86
CA PRO A 183 14.39 -8.32 19.10
C PRO A 183 13.78 -8.60 20.46
N GLY A 184 13.72 -7.59 21.32
CA GLY A 184 13.14 -7.74 22.66
C GLY A 184 11.68 -8.22 22.56
N THR A 185 11.16 -8.83 23.61
CA THR A 185 9.75 -9.24 23.63
C THR A 185 8.85 -8.02 23.42
N PRO A 186 7.90 -8.05 22.47
CA PRO A 186 6.98 -6.94 22.25
C PRO A 186 6.11 -6.72 23.50
N ALA A 187 5.97 -5.46 23.91
CA ALA A 187 5.19 -5.06 25.08
C ALA A 187 4.29 -3.87 24.76
N ILE A 188 3.12 -3.81 25.42
CA ILE A 188 2.13 -2.73 25.29
C ILE A 188 1.78 -2.24 26.69
N THR A 189 1.81 -0.92 26.88
CA THR A 189 1.38 -0.25 28.11
C THR A 189 0.21 0.68 27.76
N LEU A 190 -0.87 0.63 28.53
CA LEU A 190 -2.01 1.53 28.39
C LEU A 190 -1.97 2.59 29.50
N ASN A 191 -2.31 3.82 29.15
CA ASN A 191 -2.58 4.88 30.12
C ASN A 191 -3.99 4.71 30.70
N ALA A 192 -4.25 5.36 31.83
CA ALA A 192 -5.57 5.32 32.47
C ALA A 192 -6.68 5.81 31.53
N PHE A 193 -7.74 5.03 31.42
CA PHE A 193 -8.95 5.39 30.67
C PHE A 193 -9.70 6.50 31.40
N ALA A 194 -10.26 7.47 30.68
CA ALA A 194 -10.88 8.67 31.29
C ALA A 194 -9.97 9.44 32.28
N GLY A 195 -8.64 9.18 32.27
CA GLY A 195 -7.67 9.82 33.16
C GLY A 195 -7.51 9.16 34.54
N ASP A 196 -8.51 8.43 35.03
CA ASP A 196 -8.50 7.78 36.36
C ASP A 196 -9.00 6.31 36.37
N ASP A 197 -9.15 5.70 35.19
CA ASP A 197 -9.74 4.38 34.94
C ASP A 197 -11.21 4.23 35.37
N VAL A 198 -11.91 5.32 35.65
CA VAL A 198 -13.32 5.34 36.01
C VAL A 198 -14.09 6.18 35.02
N LEU A 199 -15.10 5.57 34.37
CA LEU A 199 -16.00 6.32 33.51
C LEU A 199 -17.17 6.89 34.31
N ASP A 200 -17.25 8.21 34.43
CA ASP A 200 -18.36 8.88 35.12
C ASP A 200 -19.56 9.20 34.19
N ASN A 201 -20.61 9.80 34.77
CA ASN A 201 -21.85 10.07 34.05
C ASN A 201 -21.76 11.26 33.07
N ALA A 202 -20.84 12.20 33.29
CA ALA A 202 -20.53 13.27 32.35
C ALA A 202 -19.66 12.73 31.20
N GLU A 203 -18.67 11.91 31.53
CA GLU A 203 -17.66 11.37 30.62
C GLU A 203 -18.23 10.31 29.68
N LYS A 204 -19.18 9.48 30.12
CA LYS A 204 -19.77 8.44 29.25
C LYS A 204 -20.46 8.98 27.99
N SER A 205 -20.79 10.27 27.98
CA SER A 205 -21.48 10.93 26.86
C SER A 205 -20.53 11.79 26.02
N SER A 206 -19.23 11.76 26.33
CA SER A 206 -18.17 12.46 25.62
C SER A 206 -17.13 11.46 25.11
N ASP A 207 -16.46 11.80 24.02
CA ASP A 207 -15.45 10.94 23.42
C ASP A 207 -14.29 10.72 24.39
N GLN A 208 -13.98 9.45 24.67
CA GLN A 208 -12.89 9.05 25.55
C GLN A 208 -11.68 8.63 24.74
N VAL A 209 -10.52 9.20 25.07
CA VAL A 209 -9.26 8.90 24.38
C VAL A 209 -8.61 7.70 25.04
N LEU A 210 -8.38 6.65 24.26
CA LEU A 210 -7.53 5.52 24.66
C LEU A 210 -6.09 5.81 24.22
N SER A 211 -5.14 5.75 25.14
CA SER A 211 -3.73 6.05 24.86
C SER A 211 -2.79 5.06 25.55
N GLY A 212 -1.56 4.96 25.06
CA GLY A 212 -0.57 4.02 25.55
C GLY A 212 0.74 4.09 24.78
N THR A 213 1.67 3.20 25.10
CA THR A 213 2.96 3.06 24.43
C THR A 213 3.23 1.59 24.12
N THR A 214 4.02 1.36 23.08
CA THR A 214 4.50 0.04 22.70
C THR A 214 6.03 0.00 22.77
N SER A 215 6.60 -1.16 23.05
CA SER A 215 8.06 -1.35 23.18
C SER A 215 8.46 -2.63 22.48
N ASN A 216 9.63 -2.62 21.84
CA ASN A 216 10.13 -3.72 21.02
C ASN A 216 9.15 -4.13 19.90
N VAL A 217 8.39 -3.16 19.40
CA VAL A 217 7.61 -3.29 18.17
C VAL A 217 8.16 -2.29 17.17
N GLU A 218 8.25 -2.72 15.93
CA GLU A 218 8.66 -1.84 14.84
C GLU A 218 7.61 -0.75 14.59
N ALA A 219 8.03 0.38 14.02
CA ALA A 219 7.08 1.40 13.59
C ALA A 219 6.12 0.80 12.53
N GLY A 220 4.85 1.22 12.54
CA GLY A 220 3.84 0.72 11.61
C GLY A 220 3.17 -0.60 12.02
N GLN A 221 3.55 -1.20 13.15
CA GLN A 221 2.86 -2.38 13.69
C GLN A 221 1.43 -2.04 14.16
N ILE A 222 0.46 -2.90 13.83
CA ILE A 222 -0.96 -2.69 14.12
C ILE A 222 -1.28 -3.07 15.56
N VAL A 223 -1.98 -2.18 16.28
CA VAL A 223 -2.54 -2.46 17.61
C VAL A 223 -4.05 -2.67 17.49
N THR A 224 -4.53 -3.88 17.79
CA THR A 224 -5.96 -4.21 17.78
C THR A 224 -6.57 -4.02 19.16
N VAL A 225 -7.58 -3.16 19.28
CA VAL A 225 -8.32 -2.91 20.52
C VAL A 225 -9.73 -3.47 20.41
N HIS A 226 -10.12 -4.29 21.37
CA HIS A 226 -11.48 -4.81 21.49
C HIS A 226 -12.18 -4.14 22.66
N ALA A 227 -13.18 -3.30 22.37
CA ALA A 227 -14.01 -2.65 23.38
C ALA A 227 -15.29 -3.45 23.59
N GLY A 228 -15.53 -3.92 24.83
CA GLY A 228 -16.70 -4.72 25.19
C GLY A 228 -16.34 -5.97 25.99
N ARG A 229 -17.36 -6.72 26.45
CA ARG A 229 -17.09 -8.00 27.11
C ARG A 229 -16.75 -9.04 26.04
N PRO A 230 -15.58 -9.69 26.09
CA PRO A 230 -15.40 -10.94 25.39
C PRO A 230 -16.38 -11.94 26.01
N ASP A 231 -17.38 -12.31 25.20
CA ASP A 231 -18.31 -13.42 25.37
C ASP A 231 -18.52 -13.90 26.82
N LEU A 232 -19.52 -13.31 27.48
CA LEU A 232 -20.09 -13.93 28.67
C LEU A 232 -20.87 -15.16 28.21
N GLN A 233 -20.16 -16.28 28.00
CA GLN A 233 -20.72 -17.62 27.84
C GLN A 233 -21.61 -17.90 29.05
N ARG A 234 -22.87 -17.47 28.99
CA ARG A 234 -23.91 -17.80 29.95
C ARG A 234 -24.18 -19.28 29.78
N HIS A 235 -23.44 -20.08 30.54
CA HIS A 235 -23.77 -21.47 30.83
C HIS A 235 -25.11 -21.46 31.58
N ARG A 236 -26.23 -21.45 30.84
CA ARG A 236 -27.51 -21.92 31.35
C ARG A 236 -27.38 -23.43 31.48
N ARG A 237 -26.94 -23.91 32.64
CA ARG A 237 -27.23 -25.29 33.03
C ARG A 237 -28.73 -25.37 33.30
N CYS A 238 -29.41 -26.23 32.55
CA CYS A 238 -30.73 -26.73 32.93
C CYS A 238 -30.61 -27.63 34.16
#